data_AF-A0A9N8EX68-F1
#
_entry.id   AF-A0A9N8EX68-F1
#
_cell.length_a   1.000
_cell.length_b   1.000
_cell.length_c   1.000
_cell.angle_alpha   90.00
_cell.angle_beta   90.00
_cell.angle_gamma   90.00
#
_symmetry.space_group_name_H-M   'P 1'
#
loop_
_entity.id
_entity.type
_entity.pdbx_description
1 polymer ?
#
loop_
_entity_poly.entity_id
_entity_poly.type
_entity_poly.pdbx_seq_one_letter_code
_entity_poly.pdbx_strand_id
1 'polypeptide(L)'
;MRAELMMMDQKITKRKQRFGVDLYDTLALHARQDPDFIIESPSLEQIRGHFVTAFKDHKALRQKLALQQQGLVELGERREIAFPAVPGEGETTLGGKAKNAGKAANFLREETMYKSKIAAVEADMKHNKKKFGVEVYLLLVHLEDSQKWLSPDRDVRFLYDAARRDVTRLLMEKQQKETDLRALSGKSVI
;
A
#
# COMPACT_ATOMS: atom_id res chain seq x y z
N MET A 1 21.20 -2.49 -20.49
CA MET A 1 22.10 -1.74 -19.59
C MET A 1 21.50 -0.49 -18.93
N ARG A 2 21.07 0.59 -19.61
CA ARG A 2 20.34 1.72 -18.94
C ARG A 2 19.07 1.26 -18.21
N ALA A 3 18.36 0.32 -18.82
CA ALA A 3 17.23 -0.37 -18.21
C ALA A 3 17.59 -1.13 -16.91
N GLU A 4 18.81 -1.67 -16.80
CA GLU A 4 19.23 -2.40 -15.59
C GLU A 4 19.48 -1.45 -14.42
N LEU A 5 20.13 -0.30 -14.65
CA LEU A 5 20.26 0.73 -13.61
C LEU A 5 18.89 1.22 -13.14
N MET A 6 17.97 1.46 -14.07
CA MET A 6 16.58 1.79 -13.73
C MET A 6 15.90 0.69 -12.90
N MET A 7 16.12 -0.59 -13.24
CA MET A 7 15.61 -1.70 -12.42
C MET A 7 16.21 -1.72 -11.02
N MET A 8 17.47 -1.31 -10.85
CA MET A 8 18.09 -1.21 -9.53
C MET A 8 17.51 -0.07 -8.69
N ASP A 9 17.29 1.09 -9.29
CA ASP A 9 16.60 2.21 -8.63
C ASP A 9 15.18 1.81 -8.18
N GLN A 10 14.47 1.05 -9.01
CA GLN A 10 13.18 0.48 -8.64
C GLN A 10 13.31 -0.53 -7.50
N LYS A 11 14.32 -1.40 -7.48
CA LYS A 11 14.55 -2.34 -6.37
C LYS A 11 14.84 -1.63 -5.05
N ILE A 12 15.71 -0.61 -5.07
CA ILE A 12 16.02 0.22 -3.91
C ILE A 12 14.74 0.88 -3.38
N THR A 13 13.96 1.50 -4.27
CA THR A 13 12.70 2.14 -3.90
C THR A 13 11.71 1.14 -3.32
N LYS A 14 11.53 -0.03 -3.96
CA LYS A 14 10.66 -1.10 -3.45
C LYS A 14 11.09 -1.60 -2.08
N ARG A 15 12.39 -1.65 -1.78
CA ARG A 15 12.88 -2.07 -0.46
C ARG A 15 12.51 -1.06 0.64
N LYS A 16 12.68 0.24 0.37
CA LYS A 16 12.25 1.33 1.26
C LYS A 16 10.73 1.32 1.48
N GLN A 17 9.98 1.13 0.40
CA GLN A 17 8.53 0.97 0.46
C GLN A 17 8.10 -0.22 1.31
N ARG A 18 8.80 -1.36 1.19
CA ARG A 18 8.51 -2.56 1.99
C ARG A 18 8.77 -2.33 3.48
N PHE A 19 9.89 -1.70 3.81
CA PHE A 19 10.19 -1.27 5.17
C PHE A 19 9.04 -0.44 5.78
N GLY A 20 8.47 0.49 5.03
CA GLY A 20 7.30 1.26 5.49
C GLY A 20 6.08 0.46 5.80
N VAL A 21 5.77 -0.52 4.96
CA VAL A 21 4.62 -1.40 5.18
C VAL A 21 4.82 -2.18 6.48
N ASP A 22 5.99 -2.79 6.66
CA ASP A 22 6.30 -3.59 7.84
C ASP A 22 6.30 -2.71 9.11
N LEU A 23 6.98 -1.56 9.06
CA LEU A 23 7.03 -0.61 10.20
C LEU A 23 5.64 -0.06 10.54
N TYR A 24 4.87 0.38 9.54
CA TYR A 24 3.53 0.91 9.78
C TYR A 24 2.64 -0.14 10.43
N ASP A 25 2.66 -1.38 9.95
CA ASP A 25 1.80 -2.44 10.48
C ASP A 25 2.16 -2.80 11.93
N THR A 26 3.45 -2.81 12.28
CA THR A 26 3.90 -2.95 13.68
C THR A 26 3.41 -1.78 14.55
N LEU A 27 3.70 -0.53 14.17
CA LEU A 27 3.30 0.65 14.95
C LEU A 27 1.78 0.79 15.07
N ALA A 28 1.05 0.49 13.99
CA ALA A 28 -0.41 0.57 13.98
C ALA A 28 -1.07 -0.53 14.79
N LEU A 29 -0.37 -1.64 15.11
CA LEU A 29 -0.86 -2.63 16.06
C LEU A 29 -0.87 -2.04 17.48
N HIS A 30 0.26 -1.46 17.90
CA HIS A 30 0.39 -0.82 19.21
C HIS A 30 -0.59 0.34 19.37
N ALA A 31 -0.68 1.22 18.38
CA ALA A 31 -1.61 2.37 18.40
C ALA A 31 -3.10 1.97 18.46
N ARG A 32 -3.47 0.72 18.14
CA ARG A 32 -4.84 0.21 18.29
C ARG A 32 -5.09 -0.37 19.68
N GLN A 33 -4.05 -0.89 20.32
CA GLN A 33 -4.13 -1.49 21.65
C GLN A 33 -4.04 -0.43 22.73
N ASP A 34 -3.23 0.61 22.48
CA ASP A 34 -2.95 1.69 23.41
C ASP A 34 -3.08 3.05 22.69
N PRO A 35 -4.12 3.86 23.02
CA PRO A 35 -4.27 5.21 22.49
C PRO A 35 -3.11 6.14 22.84
N ASP A 36 -2.47 5.96 24.00
CA ASP A 36 -1.40 6.83 24.50
C ASP A 36 -0.07 6.56 23.79
N PHE A 37 0.07 5.41 23.13
CA PHE A 37 1.21 5.06 22.28
C PHE A 37 1.55 6.17 21.27
N ILE A 38 0.56 6.82 20.66
CA ILE A 38 0.81 7.86 19.66
C ILE A 38 1.48 9.10 20.28
N ILE A 39 1.20 9.37 21.56
CA ILE A 39 1.60 10.59 22.27
C ILE A 39 2.92 10.37 23.01
N GLU A 40 3.06 9.22 23.69
CA GLU A 40 4.11 9.01 24.68
C GLU A 40 5.18 8.02 24.24
N SER A 41 4.94 7.25 23.17
CA SER A 41 5.86 6.18 22.77
C SER A 41 7.24 6.71 22.36
N PRO A 42 8.32 6.20 23.00
CA PRO A 42 9.69 6.43 22.55
C PRO A 42 9.95 5.89 21.14
N SER A 43 9.23 4.85 20.71
CA SER A 43 9.31 4.27 19.36
C SER A 43 8.94 5.27 18.27
N LEU A 44 8.21 6.33 18.63
CA LEU A 44 7.76 7.38 17.72
C LEU A 44 8.57 8.67 17.83
N GLU A 45 9.54 8.79 18.73
CA GLU A 45 10.20 10.06 19.08
C GLU A 45 10.53 10.94 17.86
N GLN A 46 11.23 10.37 16.86
CA GLN A 46 11.63 11.08 15.64
C GLN A 46 10.63 10.96 14.49
N ILE A 47 9.75 9.95 14.52
CA ILE A 47 8.90 9.57 13.37
C ILE A 47 7.41 9.89 13.60
N ARG A 48 7.05 10.46 14.75
CA ARG A 48 5.67 10.69 15.20
C ARG A 48 4.85 11.45 14.16
N GLY A 49 5.39 12.54 13.63
CA GLY A 49 4.69 13.37 12.64
C GLY A 49 4.30 12.58 11.38
N HIS A 50 5.23 11.79 10.85
CA HIS A 50 4.98 10.90 9.71
C HIS A 50 3.97 9.80 10.05
N PHE A 51 4.11 9.18 11.23
CA PHE A 51 3.21 8.10 11.65
C PHE A 51 1.79 8.60 11.89
N VAL A 52 1.60 9.71 12.60
CA VAL A 52 0.28 10.30 12.87
C VAL A 52 -0.43 10.66 11.56
N THR A 53 0.29 11.24 10.61
CA THR A 53 -0.27 11.59 9.29
C THR A 53 -0.74 10.33 8.56
N ALA A 54 0.14 9.33 8.43
CA ALA A 54 -0.20 8.06 7.78
C ALA A 54 -1.35 7.33 8.49
N PHE A 55 -1.36 7.33 9.83
CA PHE A 55 -2.38 6.67 10.63
C PHE A 55 -3.76 7.31 10.46
N LYS A 56 -3.83 8.65 10.42
CA LYS A 56 -5.08 9.40 10.14
C LYS A 56 -5.60 9.12 8.74
N ASP A 57 -4.73 9.20 7.73
CA ASP A 57 -5.09 8.91 6.34
C ASP A 57 -5.63 7.48 6.19
N HIS A 58 -4.94 6.51 6.79
CA HIS A 58 -5.33 5.12 6.75
C HIS A 58 -6.63 4.85 7.52
N LYS A 59 -6.91 5.60 8.60
CA LYS A 59 -8.20 5.54 9.29
C LYS A 59 -9.34 6.04 8.40
N ALA A 60 -9.16 7.15 7.70
CA ALA A 60 -10.13 7.68 6.75
C ALA A 60 -10.37 6.71 5.58
N LEU A 61 -9.31 6.12 5.04
CA LEU A 61 -9.41 5.12 3.97
C LEU A 61 -10.14 3.85 4.43
N ARG A 62 -9.93 3.41 5.68
CA ARG A 62 -10.70 2.28 6.25
C ARG A 62 -12.18 2.58 6.36
N GLN A 63 -12.56 3.78 6.75
CA GLN A 63 -13.97 4.19 6.77
C GLN A 63 -14.57 4.17 5.35
N LYS A 64 -13.85 4.70 4.37
CA LYS A 64 -14.26 4.65 2.96
C LYS A 64 -14.39 3.20 2.46
N LEU A 65 -13.47 2.32 2.81
CA LEU A 65 -13.51 0.88 2.48
C LEU A 65 -14.77 0.22 3.06
N ALA A 66 -15.04 0.44 4.35
CA ALA A 66 -16.21 -0.10 5.03
C ALA A 66 -17.51 0.34 4.34
N LEU A 67 -17.63 1.61 3.93
CA LEU A 67 -18.80 2.10 3.19
C LEU A 67 -18.98 1.41 1.83
N GLN A 68 -17.89 1.16 1.08
CA GLN A 68 -18.00 0.44 -0.20
C GLN A 68 -18.35 -1.03 -0.01
N GLN A 69 -17.84 -1.67 1.04
CA GLN A 69 -18.16 -3.06 1.39
C GLN A 69 -19.62 -3.19 1.80
N GLN A 70 -20.13 -2.26 2.63
CA GLN A 70 -21.54 -2.20 2.99
C GLN A 70 -22.43 -2.05 1.75
N GLY A 71 -22.10 -1.13 0.84
CA GLY A 71 -22.85 -0.97 -0.41
C GLY A 71 -22.86 -2.22 -1.30
N LEU A 72 -21.80 -3.03 -1.27
CA LEU A 72 -21.76 -4.33 -1.96
C LEU A 72 -22.68 -5.37 -1.30
N VAL A 73 -22.76 -5.37 0.03
CA VAL A 73 -23.69 -6.24 0.79
C VAL A 73 -25.14 -5.86 0.48
N GLU A 74 -25.48 -4.57 0.57
CA GLU A 74 -26.82 -4.06 0.24
C GLU A 74 -27.21 -4.35 -1.21
N LEU A 75 -26.25 -4.31 -2.15
CA LEU A 75 -26.49 -4.71 -3.54
C LEU A 75 -26.82 -6.20 -3.66
N GLY A 76 -26.15 -7.05 -2.87
CA GLY A 76 -26.43 -8.48 -2.80
C GLY A 76 -27.86 -8.74 -2.33
N GLU A 77 -28.27 -8.10 -1.23
CA GLU A 77 -29.63 -8.20 -0.69
C GLU A 77 -30.68 -7.72 -1.73
N ARG A 78 -30.43 -6.57 -2.39
CA ARG A 78 -31.31 -6.07 -3.47
C ARG A 78 -31.39 -7.04 -4.64
N ARG A 79 -30.29 -7.72 -4.97
CA ARG A 79 -30.24 -8.71 -6.05
C ARG A 79 -31.06 -9.95 -5.70
N GLU A 80 -30.96 -10.45 -4.48
CA GLU A 80 -31.77 -11.58 -4.00
C GLU A 80 -33.27 -11.26 -4.05
N ILE A 81 -33.66 -10.05 -3.65
CA ILE A 81 -35.05 -9.57 -3.76
C ILE A 81 -35.49 -9.46 -5.23
N ALA A 82 -34.60 -8.99 -6.12
CA ALA A 82 -34.93 -8.77 -7.54
C ALA A 82 -34.97 -10.05 -8.39
N PHE A 83 -34.35 -11.14 -7.93
CA PHE A 83 -34.31 -12.44 -8.59
C PHE A 83 -34.70 -13.55 -7.60
N PRO A 84 -35.99 -13.64 -7.21
CA PRO A 84 -36.46 -14.66 -6.28
C PRO A 84 -36.31 -16.07 -6.86
N ALA A 85 -36.17 -17.08 -5.99
CA ALA A 85 -35.99 -18.48 -6.39
C ALA A 85 -37.18 -19.04 -7.20
N VAL A 86 -38.38 -18.49 -6.99
CA VAL A 86 -39.59 -18.82 -7.77
C VAL A 86 -39.92 -17.63 -8.67
N PRO A 87 -39.73 -17.73 -9.99
CA PRO A 87 -40.03 -16.65 -10.91
C PRO A 87 -41.55 -16.44 -11.07
N GLY A 88 -41.98 -15.20 -11.18
CA GLY A 88 -43.40 -14.85 -11.38
C GLY A 88 -43.93 -15.19 -12.78
N GLU A 89 -45.26 -15.28 -12.94
CA GLU A 89 -45.93 -15.70 -14.19
C GLU A 89 -45.52 -14.89 -15.44
N GLY A 90 -45.12 -13.62 -15.28
CA GLY A 90 -44.67 -12.75 -16.37
C GLY A 90 -43.18 -12.89 -16.75
N GLU A 91 -42.36 -13.53 -15.93
CA GLU A 91 -40.90 -13.59 -16.09
C GLU A 91 -40.43 -14.69 -17.06
N THR A 92 -41.30 -15.67 -17.33
CA THR A 92 -41.03 -16.76 -18.28
C THR A 92 -41.25 -16.37 -19.74
N THR A 93 -41.94 -15.24 -19.98
CA THR A 93 -42.19 -14.68 -21.32
C THR A 93 -40.92 -14.12 -21.95
N LEU A 94 -40.84 -14.04 -23.30
CA LEU A 94 -39.69 -13.44 -23.99
C LEU A 94 -39.42 -11.99 -23.53
N GLY A 95 -40.47 -11.20 -23.31
CA GLY A 95 -40.37 -9.85 -22.75
C GLY A 95 -39.89 -9.83 -21.29
N GLY A 96 -40.34 -10.79 -20.48
CA GLY A 96 -39.87 -10.99 -19.10
C GLY A 96 -38.38 -11.35 -19.05
N LYS A 97 -37.93 -12.26 -19.90
CA LYS A 97 -36.52 -12.65 -20.05
C LYS A 97 -35.63 -11.47 -20.45
N ALA A 98 -36.07 -10.65 -21.41
CA ALA A 98 -35.34 -9.45 -21.82
C ALA A 98 -35.22 -8.42 -20.70
N LYS A 99 -36.30 -8.18 -19.94
CA LYS A 99 -36.29 -7.30 -18.77
C LYS A 99 -35.35 -7.83 -17.67
N ASN A 100 -35.38 -9.14 -17.41
CA ASN A 100 -34.49 -9.76 -16.42
C ASN A 100 -33.02 -9.71 -16.85
N ALA A 101 -32.72 -9.88 -18.13
CA ALA A 101 -31.37 -9.69 -18.66
C ALA A 101 -30.88 -8.25 -18.45
N GLY A 102 -31.72 -7.24 -18.72
CA GLY A 102 -31.39 -5.83 -18.47
C GLY A 102 -31.17 -5.54 -16.98
N LYS A 103 -32.02 -6.05 -16.10
CA LYS A 103 -31.83 -5.96 -14.64
C LYS A 103 -30.51 -6.61 -14.21
N ALA A 104 -30.22 -7.82 -14.70
CA ALA A 104 -29.00 -8.55 -14.35
C ALA A 104 -27.75 -7.80 -14.80
N ALA A 105 -27.77 -7.21 -15.99
CA ALA A 105 -26.69 -6.37 -16.48
C ALA A 105 -26.47 -5.12 -15.59
N ASN A 106 -27.55 -4.49 -15.10
CA ASN A 106 -27.44 -3.36 -14.17
C ASN A 106 -26.81 -3.77 -12.83
N PHE A 107 -27.24 -4.89 -12.24
CA PHE A 107 -26.64 -5.42 -11.00
C PHE A 107 -25.15 -5.75 -11.20
N LEU A 108 -24.79 -6.40 -12.29
CA LEU A 108 -23.39 -6.69 -12.62
C LEU A 108 -22.55 -5.41 -12.75
N ARG A 109 -23.11 -4.36 -13.35
CA ARG A 109 -22.46 -3.06 -13.47
C ARG A 109 -22.22 -2.41 -12.10
N GLU A 110 -23.24 -2.39 -11.23
CA GLU A 110 -23.13 -1.86 -9.87
C GLU A 110 -22.10 -2.66 -9.04
N GLU A 111 -22.12 -3.99 -9.15
CA GLU A 111 -21.19 -4.88 -8.45
C GLU A 111 -19.75 -4.61 -8.89
N THR A 112 -19.53 -4.51 -10.20
CA THR A 112 -18.22 -4.18 -10.78
C THR A 112 -17.74 -2.82 -10.27
N MET A 113 -18.63 -1.82 -10.23
CA MET A 113 -18.29 -0.49 -9.71
C MET A 113 -17.84 -0.54 -8.25
N TYR A 114 -18.57 -1.23 -7.38
CA TYR A 114 -18.18 -1.38 -5.97
C TYR A 114 -16.85 -2.12 -5.83
N LYS A 115 -16.66 -3.24 -6.53
CA LYS A 115 -15.40 -3.99 -6.53
C LYS A 115 -14.22 -3.15 -7.00
N SER A 116 -14.39 -2.35 -8.06
CA SER A 116 -13.36 -1.42 -8.53
C SER A 116 -13.04 -0.34 -7.50
N LYS A 117 -14.06 0.23 -6.83
CA LYS A 117 -13.85 1.23 -5.76
C LYS A 117 -13.14 0.63 -4.54
N ILE A 118 -13.50 -0.59 -4.14
CA ILE A 118 -12.82 -1.34 -3.08
C ILE A 118 -11.34 -1.53 -3.43
N ALA A 119 -11.05 -2.06 -4.61
CA ALA A 119 -9.68 -2.28 -5.06
C ALA A 119 -8.87 -0.98 -5.13
N ALA A 120 -9.48 0.13 -5.55
CA ALA A 120 -8.83 1.44 -5.56
C ALA A 120 -8.49 1.92 -4.13
N VAL A 121 -9.42 1.78 -3.18
CA VAL A 121 -9.16 2.16 -1.77
C VAL A 121 -8.09 1.28 -1.14
N GLU A 122 -8.08 -0.02 -1.40
CA GLU A 122 -7.04 -0.92 -0.92
C GLU A 122 -5.66 -0.57 -1.51
N ALA A 123 -5.62 -0.17 -2.79
CA ALA A 123 -4.41 0.32 -3.43
C ALA A 123 -3.92 1.63 -2.77
N ASP A 124 -4.82 2.56 -2.46
CA ASP A 124 -4.51 3.81 -1.75
C ASP A 124 -3.97 3.53 -0.34
N MET A 125 -4.57 2.59 0.39
CA MET A 125 -4.09 2.18 1.72
C MET A 125 -2.66 1.62 1.64
N LYS A 126 -2.39 0.76 0.66
CA LYS A 126 -1.04 0.23 0.41
C LYS A 126 -0.07 1.33 0.01
N HIS A 127 -0.50 2.28 -0.83
CA HIS A 127 0.32 3.41 -1.24
C HIS A 127 0.70 4.30 -0.05
N ASN A 128 -0.25 4.60 0.84
CA ASN A 128 -0.03 5.41 2.03
C ASN A 128 1.08 4.82 2.93
N LYS A 129 1.02 3.51 3.23
CA LYS A 129 2.07 2.80 3.99
C LYS A 129 3.44 2.85 3.31
N LYS A 130 3.47 2.69 1.99
CA LYS A 130 4.71 2.75 1.20
C LYS A 130 5.33 4.14 1.23
N LYS A 131 4.51 5.20 1.10
CA LYS A 131 4.94 6.59 1.16
C LYS A 131 5.53 6.90 2.53
N PHE A 132 4.82 6.57 3.60
CA PHE A 132 5.30 6.63 4.98
C PHE A 132 6.68 5.96 5.12
N GLY A 133 6.86 4.76 4.58
CA GLY A 133 8.14 4.05 4.61
C GLY A 133 9.30 4.77 3.97
N VAL A 134 9.07 5.32 2.78
CA VAL A 134 10.14 6.02 2.06
C VAL A 134 10.57 7.26 2.84
N GLU A 135 9.62 8.04 3.35
CA GLU A 135 9.90 9.24 4.14
C GLU A 135 10.63 8.90 5.44
N VAL A 136 10.10 7.94 6.22
CA VAL A 136 10.71 7.53 7.48
C VAL A 136 12.09 6.91 7.27
N TYR A 137 12.26 6.07 6.25
CA TYR A 137 13.57 5.50 5.95
C TYR A 137 14.62 6.58 5.68
N LEU A 138 14.27 7.58 4.86
CA LEU A 138 15.20 8.68 4.55
C LEU A 138 15.53 9.50 5.80
N LEU A 139 14.54 9.75 6.66
CA LEU A 139 14.74 10.44 7.94
C LEU A 139 15.70 9.65 8.85
N LEU A 140 15.46 8.35 9.04
CA LEU A 140 16.31 7.51 9.89
C LEU A 140 17.75 7.42 9.38
N VAL A 141 17.93 7.32 8.05
CA VAL A 141 19.26 7.39 7.42
C VAL A 141 19.94 8.71 7.73
N HIS A 142 19.23 9.82 7.59
CA HIS A 142 19.78 11.13 7.88
C HIS A 142 20.21 11.25 9.35
N LEU A 143 19.38 10.77 10.29
CA LEU A 143 19.66 10.79 11.72
C LEU A 143 20.87 9.90 12.09
N GLU A 144 20.98 8.70 11.50
CA GLU A 144 22.13 7.82 11.68
C GLU A 144 23.42 8.46 11.13
N ASP A 145 23.36 8.98 9.90
CA ASP A 145 24.56 9.47 9.21
C ASP A 145 25.06 10.78 9.81
N SER A 146 24.16 11.71 10.17
CA SER A 146 24.50 13.05 10.66
C SER A 146 24.62 13.16 12.19
N GLN A 147 23.77 12.47 12.94
CA GLN A 147 23.68 12.61 14.40
C GLN A 147 24.09 11.34 15.16
N LYS A 148 24.38 10.24 14.45
CA LYS A 148 24.60 8.91 15.05
C LYS A 148 23.42 8.45 15.90
N TRP A 149 22.24 9.00 15.64
CA TRP A 149 21.03 8.64 16.35
C TRP A 149 20.45 7.37 15.75
N LEU A 150 20.01 6.47 16.63
CA LEU A 150 19.36 5.22 16.27
C LEU A 150 18.18 5.02 17.21
N SER A 151 17.09 4.44 16.67
CA SER A 151 15.89 4.19 17.47
C SER A 151 16.22 3.33 18.70
N PRO A 152 15.80 3.75 19.91
CA PRO A 152 15.94 2.93 21.12
C PRO A 152 14.96 1.74 21.11
N ASP A 153 13.85 1.86 20.37
CA ASP A 153 12.90 0.78 20.18
C ASP A 153 13.50 -0.34 19.33
N ARG A 154 13.47 -1.57 19.86
CA ARG A 154 14.09 -2.74 19.25
C ARG A 154 13.43 -3.16 17.94
N ASP A 155 12.12 -3.03 17.82
CA ASP A 155 11.37 -3.48 16.64
C ASP A 155 11.58 -2.50 15.48
N VAL A 156 11.46 -1.19 15.77
CA VAL A 156 11.80 -0.12 14.81
C VAL A 156 13.25 -0.28 14.37
N ARG A 157 14.16 -0.52 15.31
CA ARG A 157 15.59 -0.68 15.03
C ARG A 157 15.87 -1.90 14.17
N PHE A 158 15.29 -3.05 14.51
CA PHE A 158 15.44 -4.29 13.76
C PHE A 158 14.98 -4.14 12.31
N LEU A 159 13.80 -3.56 12.10
CA LEU A 159 13.25 -3.31 10.77
C LEU A 159 14.13 -2.33 9.98
N TYR A 160 14.58 -1.26 10.64
CA TYR A 160 15.46 -0.27 10.03
C TYR A 160 16.80 -0.88 9.61
N ASP A 161 17.50 -1.57 10.51
CA ASP A 161 18.82 -2.17 10.24
C ASP A 161 18.74 -3.19 9.09
N ALA A 162 17.68 -4.00 9.07
CA ALA A 162 17.44 -4.93 7.97
C ALA A 162 17.27 -4.20 6.63
N ALA A 163 16.47 -3.14 6.61
CA ALA A 163 16.28 -2.32 5.41
C ALA A 163 17.55 -1.56 4.99
N ARG A 164 18.31 -1.04 5.96
CA ARG A 164 19.57 -0.33 5.75
C ARG A 164 20.60 -1.22 5.09
N ARG A 165 20.83 -2.43 5.63
CA ARG A 165 21.73 -3.43 5.02
C ARG A 165 21.35 -3.77 3.59
N ASP A 166 20.08 -4.05 3.34
CA ASP A 166 19.61 -4.42 1.99
C ASP A 166 19.77 -3.28 0.99
N VAL A 167 19.43 -2.05 1.37
CA VAL A 167 19.57 -0.87 0.51
C VAL A 167 21.03 -0.55 0.26
N THR A 168 21.90 -0.64 1.27
CA THR A 168 23.34 -0.44 1.09
C THR A 168 23.94 -1.44 0.10
N ARG A 169 23.59 -2.74 0.23
CA ARG A 169 24.00 -3.75 -0.75
C ARG A 169 23.55 -3.39 -2.17
N LEU A 170 22.28 -3.02 -2.35
CA LEU A 170 21.75 -2.63 -3.66
C LEU A 170 22.42 -1.37 -4.23
N LEU A 171 22.79 -0.41 -3.39
CA LEU A 171 23.54 0.78 -3.80
C LEU A 171 24.97 0.43 -4.24
N MET A 172 25.65 -0.45 -3.52
CA MET A 172 26.98 -0.94 -3.90
C MET A 172 26.94 -1.69 -5.24
N GLU A 173 25.98 -2.60 -5.42
CA GLU A 173 25.78 -3.28 -6.70
C GLU A 173 25.50 -2.27 -7.83
N LYS A 174 24.73 -1.21 -7.55
CA LYS A 174 24.41 -0.18 -8.54
C LYS A 174 25.67 0.59 -8.93
N GLN A 175 26.48 1.00 -7.95
CA GLN A 175 27.73 1.73 -8.16
C GLN A 175 28.74 0.89 -8.95
N GLN A 176 28.83 -0.42 -8.68
CA GLN A 176 29.67 -1.33 -9.46
C GLN A 176 29.24 -1.34 -10.92
N LYS A 177 27.94 -1.53 -11.19
CA LYS A 177 27.41 -1.52 -12.57
C LYS A 177 27.61 -0.19 -13.28
N GLU A 178 27.48 0.94 -12.57
CA GLU A 178 27.77 2.26 -13.14
C GLU A 178 29.25 2.41 -13.51
N THR A 179 30.15 1.86 -12.70
CA THR A 179 31.59 1.88 -12.96
C THR A 179 31.93 1.01 -14.17
N ASP A 180 31.38 -0.19 -14.26
CA ASP A 180 31.56 -1.10 -15.40
C ASP A 180 31.06 -0.44 -16.71
N LEU A 181 29.94 0.28 -16.64
CA LEU A 181 29.40 1.03 -17.79
C LEU A 181 30.33 2.14 -18.26
N ARG A 182 30.91 2.89 -17.33
CA ARG A 182 31.89 3.93 -17.67
C ARG A 182 33.13 3.31 -18.31
N ALA A 183 33.62 2.19 -17.78
CA ALA A 183 34.77 1.47 -18.34
C ALA A 183 34.50 0.93 -19.76
N LEU A 184 33.29 0.46 -20.05
CA LEU A 184 32.91 -0.03 -21.38
C LEU A 184 32.67 1.11 -22.39
N SER A 185 32.05 2.22 -21.96
CA SER A 185 31.82 3.38 -22.84
C SER A 185 33.09 4.14 -23.20
N GLY A 186 34.12 4.11 -22.34
CA GLY A 186 35.45 4.68 -22.64
C GLY A 186 36.30 3.86 -23.61
N LYS A 187 35.88 2.64 -23.99
CA LYS A 187 36.62 1.74 -24.91
C LYS A 187 36.12 1.78 -26.36
N SER A 188 35.26 2.73 -26.74
CA SER A 188 34.65 2.80 -28.08
C SER A 188 35.29 3.85 -29.01
N VAL A 189 36.61 4.02 -28.97
CA VAL A 189 37.38 4.77 -29.98
C VAL A 189 38.69 4.05 -30.24
N ILE A 190 38.66 3.08 -31.16
CA ILE A 190 39.80 2.70 -32.01
C ILE A 190 39.23 2.48 -33.41
#